data_AF-X1D5W0-F1
#
_entry.id   AF-X1D5W0-F1
#
_cell.length_a   1.000
_cell.length_b   1.000
_cell.length_c   1.000
_cell.angle_alpha   90.00
_cell.angle_beta   90.00
_cell.angle_gamma   90.00
#
_symmetry.space_group_name_H-M   'P 1'
#
loop_
_entity.id
_entity.type
_entity.pdbx_description
1 polymer ?
#
loop_
_entity_poly.entity_id
_entity_poly.type
_entity_poly.pdbx_seq_one_letter_code
_entity_poly.pdbx_strand_id
1 'polypeptide(L)'
;IPVSAFIGAEDGTFPQGTAAYEKRGIAVNVPEWQKDNCIQCNQCSYVCPHAVIRPVLLTGEEVKNAPEKFETVGAKGKGLEQFEYRIQVSTLDCTGCGNCANICPAKNKALVMKPLDTQEVQIRNWDFASKIPVKENVVPSDTVKGSQFKKPLFEFSGACGGCGETPYAKLVTQLFGDRMLITNATGCSSIWGGSAPSAPYTTNAKGKGPAWANSLFEDNAEYGYGMVLAIKQLRSKIEAYMRELSGMNIDPLAKRP
;
A
#
# COMPACT_ATOMS: atom_id res chain seq x y z
N ILE A 1 14.07 10.84 -25.31
CA ILE A 1 13.73 9.40 -25.24
C ILE A 1 13.33 8.96 -26.65
N PRO A 2 14.01 8.00 -27.30
CA PRO A 2 13.64 7.53 -28.63
C PRO A 2 12.39 6.64 -28.59
N VAL A 3 11.73 6.45 -29.74
CA VAL A 3 10.56 5.53 -29.86
C VAL A 3 10.91 4.12 -29.38
N SER A 4 12.14 3.65 -29.65
CA SER A 4 12.61 2.33 -29.23
C SER A 4 12.66 2.12 -27.71
N ALA A 5 12.57 3.18 -26.91
CA ALA A 5 12.49 3.05 -25.46
C ALA A 5 11.14 2.47 -24.97
N PHE A 6 10.15 2.37 -25.86
CA PHE A 6 8.82 1.85 -25.58
C PHE A 6 8.56 0.48 -26.23
N ILE A 7 9.61 -0.22 -26.70
CA ILE A 7 9.47 -1.61 -27.17
C ILE A 7 8.99 -2.50 -26.00
N GLY A 8 7.92 -3.27 -26.22
CA GLY A 8 7.21 -4.04 -25.20
C GLY A 8 6.13 -3.26 -24.44
N ALA A 9 5.93 -1.98 -24.75
CA ALA A 9 4.90 -1.10 -24.23
C ALA A 9 4.23 -0.30 -25.36
N GLU A 10 4.06 -0.92 -26.53
CA GLU A 10 3.54 -0.29 -27.74
C GLU A 10 2.10 0.22 -27.58
N ASP A 11 1.35 -0.35 -26.64
CA ASP A 11 -0.01 0.03 -26.26
C ASP A 11 -0.06 1.13 -25.18
N GLY A 12 1.11 1.62 -24.72
CA GLY A 12 1.20 2.61 -23.66
C GLY A 12 1.09 2.04 -22.25
N THR A 13 1.17 0.72 -22.05
CA THR A 13 1.17 0.11 -20.72
C THR A 13 2.44 0.47 -19.94
N PHE A 14 2.28 0.92 -18.68
CA PHE A 14 3.39 1.20 -17.77
C PHE A 14 3.50 0.19 -16.63
N PRO A 15 4.72 -0.09 -16.13
CA PRO A 15 4.90 -0.93 -14.97
C PRO A 15 4.35 -0.29 -13.70
N GLN A 16 3.93 -1.12 -12.76
CA GLN A 16 3.45 -0.69 -11.44
C GLN A 16 4.59 -0.31 -10.49
N GLY A 17 4.27 0.53 -9.51
CA GLY A 17 5.13 0.80 -8.35
C GLY A 17 6.34 1.70 -8.64
N THR A 18 6.39 2.39 -9.78
CA THR A 18 7.52 3.26 -10.11
C THR A 18 7.62 4.48 -9.19
N ALA A 19 6.52 4.91 -8.56
CA ALA A 19 6.52 6.01 -7.59
C ALA A 19 7.44 5.76 -6.38
N ALA A 20 7.70 4.48 -6.03
CA ALA A 20 8.59 4.12 -4.93
C ALA A 20 10.04 4.58 -5.13
N TYR A 21 10.46 4.84 -6.37
CA TYR A 21 11.83 5.23 -6.70
C TYR A 21 12.05 6.75 -6.72
N GLU A 22 10.99 7.56 -6.62
CA GLU A 22 11.11 9.01 -6.80
C GLU A 22 11.79 9.72 -5.62
N LYS A 23 11.41 9.36 -4.37
CA LYS A 23 12.04 9.84 -3.13
C LYS A 23 12.27 11.36 -3.12
N ARG A 24 11.20 12.11 -3.45
CA ARG A 24 11.23 13.53 -3.84
C ARG A 24 11.81 14.49 -2.81
N GLY A 25 11.70 14.18 -1.51
CA GLY A 25 12.29 14.98 -0.42
C GLY A 25 11.72 16.39 -0.28
N ILE A 26 10.43 16.59 -0.60
CA ILE A 26 9.84 17.94 -0.71
C ILE A 26 9.26 18.52 0.58
N ALA A 27 9.15 17.73 1.65
CA ALA A 27 8.58 18.21 2.91
C ALA A 27 9.53 19.15 3.65
N VAL A 28 8.99 20.26 4.17
CA VAL A 28 9.72 21.12 5.12
C VAL A 28 9.84 20.42 6.47
N ASN A 29 8.73 19.86 6.96
CA ASN A 29 8.68 19.12 8.21
C ASN A 29 8.09 17.72 8.01
N VAL A 30 8.57 16.74 8.76
CA VAL A 30 8.11 15.35 8.75
C VAL A 30 7.80 14.88 10.18
N PRO A 31 6.90 13.91 10.37
CA PRO A 31 6.52 13.46 11.71
C PRO A 31 7.63 12.61 12.34
N GLU A 32 8.09 12.99 13.53
CA GLU A 32 8.95 12.21 14.41
C GLU A 32 8.10 11.41 15.41
N TRP A 33 8.36 10.10 15.50
CA TRP A 33 7.62 9.20 16.39
C TRP A 33 8.12 9.26 17.83
N GLN A 34 7.23 9.57 18.76
CA GLN A 34 7.47 9.56 20.20
C GLN A 34 6.95 8.24 20.78
N LYS A 35 7.85 7.25 20.91
CA LYS A 35 7.49 5.86 21.23
C LYS A 35 6.73 5.72 22.56
N ASP A 36 7.13 6.47 23.58
CA ASP A 36 6.55 6.39 24.94
C ASP A 36 5.12 6.90 25.00
N ASN A 37 4.75 7.82 24.09
CA ASN A 37 3.41 8.37 23.98
C ASN A 37 2.50 7.50 23.10
N CYS A 38 3.05 6.54 22.35
CA CYS A 38 2.32 5.81 21.33
C CYS A 38 1.40 4.72 21.92
N ILE A 39 0.11 4.80 21.57
CA ILE A 39 -0.90 3.80 21.97
C ILE A 39 -1.09 2.69 20.93
N GLN A 40 -0.30 2.67 19.85
CA GLN A 40 -0.29 1.63 18.80
C GLN A 40 -1.66 1.39 18.12
N CYS A 41 -2.36 2.48 17.78
CA CYS A 41 -3.69 2.45 17.16
C CYS A 41 -3.68 2.44 15.63
N ASN A 42 -2.53 2.70 15.00
CA ASN A 42 -2.32 2.81 13.54
C ASN A 42 -3.13 3.91 12.82
N GLN A 43 -3.85 4.79 13.51
CA GLN A 43 -4.64 5.86 12.87
C GLN A 43 -3.78 6.81 12.01
N CYS A 44 -2.53 7.05 12.40
CA CYS A 44 -1.59 7.86 11.63
C CYS A 44 -1.32 7.29 10.22
N SER A 45 -1.17 5.96 10.10
CA SER A 45 -1.08 5.26 8.81
C SER A 45 -2.40 5.26 8.07
N TYR A 46 -3.50 5.11 8.80
CA TYR A 46 -4.85 5.07 8.23
C TYR A 46 -5.15 6.34 7.44
N VAL A 47 -4.87 7.52 8.02
CA VAL A 47 -5.18 8.83 7.42
C VAL A 47 -4.13 9.36 6.46
N CYS A 48 -2.98 8.68 6.31
CA CYS A 48 -1.90 9.20 5.49
C CYS A 48 -2.28 9.16 3.99
N PRO A 49 -2.29 10.31 3.29
CA PRO A 49 -2.66 10.36 1.88
C PRO A 49 -1.62 9.80 0.92
N HIS A 50 -0.39 9.56 1.38
CA HIS A 50 0.72 9.11 0.53
C HIS A 50 1.34 7.78 0.99
N ALA A 51 0.72 7.12 1.98
CA ALA A 51 1.22 5.88 2.59
C ALA A 51 2.66 5.96 3.13
N VAL A 52 3.11 7.15 3.58
CA VAL A 52 4.51 7.38 4.00
C VAL A 52 4.79 6.98 5.44
N ILE A 53 3.75 6.80 6.26
CA ILE A 53 3.87 6.41 7.65
C ILE A 53 3.16 5.07 7.83
N ARG A 54 3.89 4.04 8.26
CA ARG A 54 3.40 2.65 8.34
C ARG A 54 3.75 2.04 9.69
N PRO A 55 2.84 1.25 10.29
CA PRO A 55 3.18 0.40 11.41
C PRO A 55 3.94 -0.83 10.93
N VAL A 56 4.95 -1.23 11.68
CA VAL A 56 5.74 -2.44 11.42
C VAL A 56 5.71 -3.31 12.67
N LEU A 57 5.45 -4.59 12.47
CA LEU A 57 5.60 -5.63 13.49
C LEU A 57 6.87 -6.42 13.16
N LEU A 58 7.74 -6.55 14.15
CA LEU A 58 9.03 -7.23 14.01
C LEU A 58 9.09 -8.41 14.97
N THR A 59 9.64 -9.52 14.51
CA THR A 59 10.06 -10.64 15.36
C THR A 59 11.34 -10.30 16.10
N GLY A 60 11.66 -11.05 17.16
CA GLY A 60 12.92 -10.87 17.90
C GLY A 60 14.17 -11.06 17.03
N GLU A 61 14.11 -11.85 15.95
CA GLU A 61 15.21 -12.00 14.99
C GLU A 61 15.34 -10.76 14.10
N GLU A 62 14.23 -10.23 13.58
CA GLU A 62 14.23 -9.01 12.77
C GLU A 62 14.76 -7.81 13.57
N VAL A 63 14.42 -7.70 14.85
CA VAL A 63 14.92 -6.64 15.74
C VAL A 63 16.45 -6.68 15.87
N LYS A 64 17.06 -7.88 15.95
CA LYS A 64 18.53 -8.01 16.04
C LYS A 64 19.25 -7.53 14.79
N ASN A 65 18.57 -7.56 13.63
CA ASN A 65 19.10 -7.10 12.35
C ASN A 65 18.78 -5.62 12.07
N ALA A 66 18.09 -4.94 12.99
CA ALA A 66 17.69 -3.56 12.80
C ALA A 66 18.87 -2.58 12.96
N PRO A 67 18.86 -1.43 12.27
CA PRO A 67 19.85 -0.38 12.47
C PRO A 67 19.92 0.11 13.92
N GLU A 68 21.06 0.63 14.35
CA GLU A 68 21.31 1.07 15.74
C GLU A 68 20.25 2.05 16.29
N LYS A 69 19.73 2.94 15.44
CA LYS A 69 18.69 3.94 15.81
C LYS A 69 17.27 3.52 15.42
N PHE A 70 17.03 2.21 15.29
CA PHE A 70 15.72 1.64 14.97
C PHE A 70 14.99 1.22 16.25
N GLU A 71 14.52 2.20 17.01
CA GLU A 71 13.86 1.92 18.30
C GLU A 71 12.50 1.24 18.11
N THR A 72 12.19 0.26 18.95
CA THR A 72 10.89 -0.40 18.96
C THR A 72 10.27 -0.36 20.36
N VAL A 73 9.00 -0.74 20.47
CA VAL A 73 8.32 -1.00 21.74
C VAL A 73 7.55 -2.31 21.63
N GLY A 74 7.40 -3.05 22.73
CA GLY A 74 6.60 -4.27 22.73
C GLY A 74 5.18 -4.04 22.19
N ALA A 75 4.73 -4.91 21.27
CA ALA A 75 3.42 -4.77 20.64
C ALA A 75 2.29 -5.02 21.66
N LYS A 76 1.27 -4.16 21.60
CA LYS A 76 0.09 -4.18 22.48
C LYS A 76 -1.09 -4.85 21.79
N GLY A 77 -1.66 -5.86 22.42
CA GLY A 77 -2.88 -6.55 21.98
C GLY A 77 -2.72 -8.06 22.02
N LYS A 78 -3.84 -8.76 22.20
CA LYS A 78 -3.87 -10.23 22.29
C LYS A 78 -3.33 -10.86 21.01
N GLY A 79 -2.36 -11.77 21.13
CA GLY A 79 -1.74 -12.48 20.01
C GLY A 79 -0.59 -11.72 19.32
N LEU A 80 -0.18 -10.57 19.89
CA LEU A 80 0.93 -9.77 19.41
C LEU A 80 2.14 -9.78 20.36
N GLU A 81 2.06 -10.48 21.48
CA GLU A 81 3.04 -10.46 22.58
C GLU A 81 4.45 -10.87 22.12
N GLN A 82 4.56 -11.66 21.05
CA GLN A 82 5.80 -12.09 20.42
C GLN A 82 6.45 -11.05 19.50
N PHE A 83 5.80 -9.91 19.25
CA PHE A 83 6.27 -8.89 18.31
C PHE A 83 6.70 -7.61 19.01
N GLU A 84 7.71 -6.98 18.42
CA GLU A 84 8.03 -5.58 18.60
C GLU A 84 7.24 -4.73 17.60
N TYR A 85 6.89 -3.51 17.99
CA TYR A 85 6.11 -2.56 17.20
C TYR A 85 6.89 -1.26 16.98
N ARG A 86 6.77 -0.72 15.77
CA ARG A 86 7.28 0.61 15.44
C ARG A 86 6.35 1.31 14.45
N ILE A 87 6.20 2.62 14.60
CA ILE A 87 5.74 3.50 13.52
C ILE A 87 6.97 3.99 12.76
N GLN A 88 7.07 3.68 11.47
CA GLN A 88 8.16 4.13 10.62
C GLN A 88 7.64 5.08 9.53
N VAL A 89 8.43 6.11 9.24
CA VAL A 89 8.11 7.17 8.29
C VAL A 89 9.13 7.14 7.14
N SER A 90 8.66 7.20 5.90
CA SER A 90 9.46 7.55 4.73
C SER A 90 9.55 9.06 4.66
N THR A 91 10.67 9.62 5.12
CA THR A 91 10.85 11.07 5.17
C THR A 91 10.98 11.68 3.77
N LEU A 92 11.53 10.93 2.82
CA LEU A 92 11.71 11.38 1.43
C LEU A 92 10.44 11.33 0.58
N ASP A 93 9.43 10.56 0.98
CA ASP A 93 8.14 10.55 0.28
C ASP A 93 7.09 11.42 0.98
N CYS A 94 7.36 11.86 2.22
CA CYS A 94 6.46 12.69 2.99
C CYS A 94 6.25 14.06 2.33
N THR A 95 5.03 14.57 2.39
CA THR A 95 4.68 15.91 1.91
C THR A 95 4.52 16.93 3.04
N GLY A 96 4.74 16.52 4.30
CA GLY A 96 4.66 17.39 5.47
C GLY A 96 3.26 17.93 5.81
N CYS A 97 2.18 17.28 5.38
CA CYS A 97 0.81 17.79 5.56
C CYS A 97 0.33 17.82 7.02
N GLY A 98 0.96 17.08 7.94
CA GLY A 98 0.62 17.08 9.36
C GLY A 98 -0.62 16.26 9.76
N ASN A 99 -1.37 15.68 8.81
CA ASN A 99 -2.60 14.91 9.11
C ASN A 99 -2.40 13.83 10.18
N CYS A 100 -1.30 13.08 10.10
CA CYS A 100 -0.98 12.01 11.04
C CYS A 100 -0.72 12.51 12.48
N ALA A 101 -0.04 13.66 12.63
CA ALA A 101 0.21 14.28 13.92
C ALA A 101 -1.06 14.91 14.51
N ASN A 102 -1.87 15.54 13.66
CA ASN A 102 -3.15 16.13 14.05
C ASN A 102 -4.10 15.06 14.63
N ILE A 103 -4.36 13.98 13.89
CA ILE A 103 -5.33 12.95 14.32
C ILE A 103 -4.82 12.09 15.49
N CYS A 104 -3.53 12.15 15.82
CA CYS A 104 -2.95 11.30 16.87
C CYS A 104 -3.76 11.42 18.18
N PRO A 105 -4.42 10.34 18.63
CA PRO A 105 -5.38 10.40 19.74
C PRO A 105 -4.71 10.25 21.11
N ALA A 106 -3.39 10.06 21.16
CA ALA A 106 -2.66 9.99 22.41
C ALA A 106 -2.72 11.32 23.16
N LYS A 107 -2.91 11.27 24.50
CA LYS A 107 -3.00 12.45 25.37
C LYS A 107 -1.80 13.37 25.19
N ASN A 108 -0.60 12.79 25.24
CA ASN A 108 0.62 13.44 24.76
C ASN A 108 0.83 13.01 23.31
N LYS A 109 1.14 13.95 22.41
CA LYS A 109 1.27 13.63 20.99
C LYS A 109 2.39 12.61 20.76
N ALA A 110 2.05 11.51 20.09
CA ALA A 110 3.01 10.47 19.70
C ALA A 110 3.70 10.75 18.36
N LEU A 111 3.31 11.83 17.69
CA LEU A 111 3.92 12.32 16.46
C LEU A 111 4.08 13.83 16.57
N VAL A 112 5.31 14.31 16.40
CA VAL A 112 5.66 15.73 16.45
C VAL A 112 6.32 16.09 15.13
N MET A 113 5.85 17.15 14.48
CA MET A 113 6.44 17.60 13.22
C MET A 113 7.82 18.22 13.49
N LYS A 114 8.85 17.74 12.79
CA LYS A 114 10.24 18.20 12.90
C LYS A 114 10.80 18.57 11.53
N PRO A 115 11.75 19.52 11.44
CA PRO A 115 12.43 19.83 10.19
C PRO A 115 13.03 18.58 9.54
N LEU A 116 12.91 18.44 8.22
CA LEU A 116 13.31 17.23 7.47
C LEU A 116 14.79 16.86 7.70
N ASP A 117 15.67 17.85 7.72
CA ASP A 117 17.12 17.70 7.94
C ASP A 117 17.46 17.10 9.30
N THR A 118 16.62 17.30 10.33
CA THR A 118 16.79 16.65 11.63
C THR A 118 16.41 15.16 11.64
N GLN A 119 15.81 14.66 10.56
CA GLN A 119 15.22 13.31 10.48
C GLN A 119 15.94 12.40 9.46
N GLU A 120 17.15 12.74 9.04
CA GLU A 120 17.94 11.99 8.04
C GLU A 120 18.13 10.50 8.41
N VAL A 121 18.28 10.19 9.70
CA VAL A 121 18.38 8.81 10.22
C VAL A 121 17.20 7.93 9.77
N GLN A 122 16.04 8.52 9.51
CA GLN A 122 14.85 7.79 9.10
C GLN A 122 14.93 7.22 7.69
N ILE A 123 15.83 7.71 6.83
CA ILE A 123 16.06 7.15 5.49
C ILE A 123 16.50 5.69 5.62
N ARG A 124 17.58 5.44 6.38
CA ARG A 124 18.10 4.08 6.62
C ARG A 124 17.10 3.21 7.40
N ASN A 125 16.37 3.80 8.35
CA ASN A 125 15.33 3.08 9.08
C ASN A 125 14.17 2.67 8.16
N TRP A 126 13.76 3.52 7.22
CA TRP A 126 12.73 3.21 6.22
C TRP A 126 13.18 2.11 5.27
N ASP A 127 14.43 2.16 4.80
CA ASP A 127 14.99 1.13 3.90
C ASP A 127 15.01 -0.26 4.54
N PHE A 128 15.22 -0.32 5.85
CA PHE A 128 15.09 -1.56 6.62
C PHE A 128 13.62 -1.95 6.80
N ALA A 129 12.80 -1.06 7.34
CA ALA A 129 11.40 -1.32 7.66
C ALA A 129 10.55 -1.75 6.45
N SER A 130 10.79 -1.14 5.29
CA SER A 130 10.06 -1.43 4.05
C SER A 130 10.33 -2.84 3.50
N LYS A 131 11.41 -3.49 3.93
CA LYS A 131 11.78 -4.87 3.57
C LYS A 131 11.27 -5.90 4.57
N ILE A 132 10.77 -5.48 5.73
CA ILE A 132 10.22 -6.41 6.73
C ILE A 132 8.94 -7.05 6.16
N PRO A 133 8.86 -8.38 6.11
CA PRO A 133 7.66 -9.07 5.67
C PRO A 133 6.46 -8.73 6.55
N VAL A 134 5.34 -8.40 5.90
CA VAL A 134 4.06 -8.17 6.56
C VAL A 134 3.63 -9.42 7.31
N LYS A 135 3.25 -9.26 8.58
CA LYS A 135 2.71 -10.36 9.38
C LYS A 135 1.24 -10.55 9.05
N GLU A 136 0.92 -11.63 8.36
CA GLU A 136 -0.45 -11.94 7.95
C GLU A 136 -1.29 -12.42 9.14
N ASN A 137 -2.59 -12.11 9.11
CA ASN A 137 -3.61 -12.63 10.04
C ASN A 137 -3.37 -12.40 11.54
N VAL A 138 -2.58 -11.38 11.88
CA VAL A 138 -2.29 -11.01 13.28
C VAL A 138 -3.41 -10.21 13.96
N VAL A 139 -4.17 -9.43 13.19
CA VAL A 139 -5.34 -8.65 13.65
C VAL A 139 -6.38 -8.66 12.52
N PRO A 140 -7.70 -8.74 12.81
CA PRO A 140 -8.74 -8.66 11.78
C PRO A 140 -8.61 -7.41 10.91
N SER A 141 -8.59 -7.60 9.59
CA SER A 141 -8.30 -6.54 8.62
C SER A 141 -9.42 -5.52 8.45
N ASP A 142 -10.62 -5.83 8.88
CA ASP A 142 -11.81 -4.96 8.90
C ASP A 142 -11.80 -3.95 10.07
N THR A 143 -10.79 -4.00 10.94
CA THR A 143 -10.56 -2.98 11.98
C THR A 143 -9.61 -1.89 11.51
N VAL A 144 -9.70 -0.69 12.09
CA VAL A 144 -8.74 0.40 11.82
C VAL A 144 -7.30 -0.04 12.10
N LYS A 145 -7.05 -0.74 13.21
CA LYS A 145 -5.70 -1.21 13.53
C LYS A 145 -5.21 -2.28 12.55
N GLY A 146 -6.04 -3.31 12.30
CA GLY A 146 -5.64 -4.45 11.48
C GLY A 146 -5.50 -4.13 9.99
N SER A 147 -6.37 -3.28 9.42
CA SER A 147 -6.23 -2.82 8.03
C SER A 147 -4.85 -2.22 7.75
N GLN A 148 -4.27 -1.53 8.74
CA GLN A 148 -2.99 -0.84 8.58
C GLN A 148 -1.76 -1.74 8.75
N PHE A 149 -1.93 -2.98 9.22
CA PHE A 149 -0.85 -3.98 9.13
C PHE A 149 -0.76 -4.61 7.73
N LYS A 150 -1.74 -4.40 6.85
CA LYS A 150 -1.65 -4.82 5.43
C LYS A 150 -0.78 -3.84 4.65
N LYS A 151 0.02 -4.36 3.70
CA LYS A 151 0.79 -3.54 2.76
C LYS A 151 -0.18 -2.63 1.97
N PRO A 152 0.00 -1.30 1.99
CA PRO A 152 -0.67 -0.42 1.04
C PRO A 152 -0.24 -0.74 -0.39
N LEU A 153 -1.19 -0.94 -1.31
CA LEU A 153 -0.89 -1.15 -2.73
C LEU A 153 -1.17 0.10 -3.58
N PHE A 154 -1.23 1.23 -2.90
CA PHE A 154 -1.26 2.58 -3.45
C PHE A 154 -0.39 3.46 -2.54
N GLU A 155 0.73 3.97 -3.07
CA GLU A 155 1.76 4.67 -2.31
C GLU A 155 2.41 5.80 -3.13
N PHE A 156 2.80 6.89 -2.44
CA PHE A 156 3.67 7.95 -2.98
C PHE A 156 3.15 8.68 -4.23
N SER A 157 1.83 8.81 -4.39
CA SER A 157 1.24 9.47 -5.54
C SER A 157 1.60 10.96 -5.67
N GLY A 158 1.39 11.51 -6.88
CA GLY A 158 1.52 12.93 -7.16
C GLY A 158 0.42 13.83 -6.56
N ALA A 159 -0.45 13.31 -5.69
CA ALA A 159 -1.52 14.07 -5.09
C ALA A 159 -1.00 15.19 -4.15
N CYS A 160 -1.81 16.23 -3.95
CA CYS A 160 -1.49 17.34 -3.05
C CYS A 160 -1.20 16.88 -1.62
N GLY A 161 -0.37 17.62 -0.89
CA GLY A 161 -0.14 17.38 0.53
C GLY A 161 -1.44 17.52 1.33
N GLY A 162 -1.90 16.42 1.93
CA GLY A 162 -3.17 16.40 2.66
C GLY A 162 -4.41 16.11 1.79
N CYS A 163 -4.24 15.59 0.57
CA CYS A 163 -5.35 15.19 -0.29
C CYS A 163 -6.41 14.34 0.45
N GLY A 164 -7.69 14.66 0.23
CA GLY A 164 -8.81 13.95 0.86
C GLY A 164 -9.22 12.66 0.16
N GLU A 165 -8.77 12.41 -1.07
CA GLU A 165 -9.17 11.22 -1.87
C GLU A 165 -8.31 10.00 -1.55
N THR A 166 -6.99 10.19 -1.50
CA THR A 166 -6.01 9.10 -1.49
C THR A 166 -5.99 8.23 -0.23
N PRO A 167 -6.36 8.69 0.99
CA PRO A 167 -6.54 7.78 2.13
C PRO A 167 -7.58 6.69 1.86
N TYR A 168 -8.64 6.99 1.10
CA TYR A 168 -9.66 6.02 0.71
C TYR A 168 -9.14 5.02 -0.31
N ALA A 169 -8.48 5.50 -1.38
CA ALA A 169 -7.85 4.64 -2.37
C ALA A 169 -6.86 3.67 -1.73
N LYS A 170 -5.97 4.19 -0.86
CA LYS A 170 -5.03 3.40 -0.06
C LYS A 170 -5.75 2.30 0.73
N LEU A 171 -6.79 2.63 1.49
CA LEU A 171 -7.49 1.67 2.33
C LEU A 171 -8.16 0.56 1.52
N VAL A 172 -8.83 0.89 0.40
CA VAL A 172 -9.45 -0.12 -0.46
C VAL A 172 -8.41 -1.12 -0.97
N THR A 173 -7.22 -0.64 -1.35
CA THR A 173 -6.13 -1.54 -1.78
C THR A 173 -5.58 -2.42 -0.65
N GLN A 174 -5.61 -1.96 0.61
CA GLN A 174 -5.20 -2.76 1.76
C GLN A 174 -6.16 -3.93 2.03
N LEU A 175 -7.44 -3.80 1.65
CA LEU A 175 -8.48 -4.81 1.87
C LEU A 175 -8.64 -5.75 0.68
N PHE A 176 -8.56 -5.25 -0.56
CA PHE A 176 -8.91 -5.98 -1.77
C PHE A 176 -7.87 -5.90 -2.90
N GLY A 177 -6.76 -5.21 -2.67
CA GLY A 177 -5.80 -4.87 -3.73
C GLY A 177 -5.08 -6.06 -4.34
N ASP A 178 -5.13 -7.25 -3.73
CA ASP A 178 -4.52 -8.47 -4.26
C ASP A 178 -5.31 -9.10 -5.43
N ARG A 179 -6.54 -8.64 -5.67
CA ARG A 179 -7.47 -9.23 -6.64
C ARG A 179 -8.45 -8.22 -7.29
N MET A 180 -8.21 -6.94 -7.14
CA MET A 180 -9.10 -5.90 -7.68
C MET A 180 -8.67 -5.43 -9.07
N LEU A 181 -9.66 -5.04 -9.87
CA LEU A 181 -9.47 -4.21 -11.05
C LEU A 181 -10.00 -2.81 -10.75
N ILE A 182 -9.36 -1.78 -11.27
CA ILE A 182 -9.77 -0.39 -11.13
C ILE A 182 -10.01 0.18 -12.52
N THR A 183 -11.25 0.58 -12.77
CA THR A 183 -11.55 1.58 -13.81
C THR A 183 -11.66 2.94 -13.16
N ASN A 184 -10.85 3.87 -13.65
CA ASN A 184 -10.74 5.20 -13.09
C ASN A 184 -11.20 6.23 -14.12
N ALA A 185 -12.22 7.03 -13.78
CA ALA A 185 -12.63 8.14 -14.61
C ALA A 185 -11.52 9.19 -14.68
N THR A 186 -11.50 9.97 -15.75
CA THR A 186 -10.56 11.09 -15.87
C THR A 186 -10.86 12.16 -14.81
N GLY A 187 -9.84 12.63 -14.11
CA GLY A 187 -9.97 13.62 -13.03
C GLY A 187 -8.77 13.55 -12.10
N CYS A 188 -8.85 14.17 -10.92
CA CYS A 188 -7.76 14.12 -9.94
C CYS A 188 -7.26 12.69 -9.71
N SER A 189 -8.17 11.72 -9.59
CA SER A 189 -7.83 10.32 -9.38
C SER A 189 -7.08 9.64 -10.51
N SER A 190 -7.30 10.03 -11.77
CA SER A 190 -6.45 9.56 -12.87
C SER A 190 -5.12 10.29 -12.93
N ILE A 191 -5.09 11.59 -12.59
CA ILE A 191 -3.86 12.38 -12.59
C ILE A 191 -2.89 11.89 -11.51
N TRP A 192 -3.32 11.81 -10.26
CA TRP A 192 -2.44 11.28 -9.21
C TRP A 192 -2.26 9.76 -9.32
N GLY A 193 -3.15 9.04 -10.01
CA GLY A 193 -3.16 7.58 -10.10
C GLY A 193 -2.40 6.99 -11.30
N GLY A 194 -2.17 7.76 -12.36
CA GLY A 194 -1.64 7.27 -13.63
C GLY A 194 -0.98 8.33 -14.52
N SER A 195 -0.31 9.34 -13.94
CA SER A 195 0.53 10.26 -14.73
C SER A 195 1.91 9.67 -14.97
N ALA A 196 2.16 9.22 -16.20
CA ALA A 196 3.47 8.68 -16.59
C ALA A 196 4.61 9.69 -16.30
N PRO A 197 5.78 9.23 -15.82
CA PRO A 197 6.19 7.83 -15.64
C PRO A 197 5.89 7.26 -14.24
N SER A 198 5.15 8.00 -13.39
CA SER A 198 4.96 7.67 -11.98
C SER A 198 3.68 6.86 -11.74
N ALA A 199 3.84 5.60 -11.31
CA ALA A 199 2.78 4.67 -11.02
C ALA A 199 2.73 4.39 -9.51
N PRO A 200 1.76 4.96 -8.77
CA PRO A 200 1.62 4.77 -7.32
C PRO A 200 0.96 3.46 -6.92
N TYR A 201 0.20 2.84 -7.83
CA TYR A 201 -0.31 1.48 -7.62
C TYR A 201 0.86 0.50 -7.71
N THR A 202 0.97 -0.41 -6.75
CA THR A 202 2.11 -1.33 -6.59
C THR A 202 1.63 -2.76 -6.30
N THR A 203 2.56 -3.71 -6.25
CA THR A 203 2.27 -5.13 -6.00
C THR A 203 2.67 -5.56 -4.60
N ASN A 204 2.01 -6.59 -4.08
CA ASN A 204 2.43 -7.29 -2.86
C ASN A 204 3.63 -8.22 -3.12
N ALA A 205 4.10 -8.92 -2.08
CA ALA A 205 5.24 -9.84 -2.17
C ALA A 205 5.01 -11.05 -3.11
N LYS A 206 3.74 -11.33 -3.48
CA LYS A 206 3.35 -12.37 -4.43
C LYS A 206 3.21 -11.83 -5.87
N GLY A 207 3.61 -10.57 -6.12
CA GLY A 207 3.47 -9.91 -7.41
C GLY A 207 2.03 -9.53 -7.77
N LYS A 208 1.08 -9.60 -6.82
CA LYS A 208 -0.33 -9.24 -7.06
C LYS A 208 -0.61 -7.80 -6.63
N GLY A 209 -1.31 -7.05 -7.45
CA GLY A 209 -1.72 -5.67 -7.17
C GLY A 209 -2.95 -5.28 -7.98
N PRO A 210 -3.52 -4.09 -7.72
CA PRO A 210 -4.66 -3.59 -8.48
C PRO A 210 -4.28 -3.43 -9.96
N ALA A 211 -5.01 -4.05 -10.89
CA ALA A 211 -4.85 -3.71 -12.31
C ALA A 211 -5.65 -2.42 -12.57
N TRP A 212 -4.97 -1.36 -12.99
CA TRP A 212 -5.55 -0.03 -13.10
C TRP A 212 -5.64 0.40 -14.57
N ALA A 213 -6.76 0.99 -14.95
CA ALA A 213 -6.93 1.60 -16.26
C ALA A 213 -7.83 2.84 -16.19
N ASN A 214 -7.53 3.82 -17.03
CA ASN A 214 -8.36 4.98 -17.31
C ASN A 214 -8.73 4.94 -18.79
N SER A 215 -10.02 4.90 -19.09
CA SER A 215 -10.54 5.03 -20.45
C SER A 215 -10.72 6.52 -20.74
N LEU A 216 -11.93 7.04 -20.64
CA LEU A 216 -12.25 8.45 -20.82
C LEU A 216 -12.90 9.04 -19.57
N PHE A 217 -13.32 10.28 -19.68
CA PHE A 217 -13.98 10.99 -18.59
C PHE A 217 -15.42 10.51 -18.41
N GLU A 218 -16.10 10.31 -19.53
CA GLU A 218 -17.54 10.12 -19.66
C GLU A 218 -18.00 8.65 -19.64
N ASP A 219 -17.08 7.68 -19.76
CA ASP A 219 -17.41 6.26 -20.01
C ASP A 219 -16.98 5.30 -18.89
N ASN A 220 -16.52 5.81 -17.74
CA ASN A 220 -15.85 4.98 -16.74
C ASN A 220 -16.74 3.84 -16.17
N ALA A 221 -18.04 4.07 -16.09
CA ALA A 221 -18.98 3.08 -15.57
C ALA A 221 -19.18 1.94 -16.57
N GLU A 222 -19.34 2.28 -17.85
CA GLU A 222 -19.49 1.38 -18.99
C GLU A 222 -18.21 0.58 -19.21
N TYR A 223 -17.05 1.23 -19.08
CA TYR A 223 -15.74 0.58 -19.14
C TYR A 223 -15.58 -0.46 -18.03
N GLY A 224 -15.94 -0.10 -16.79
CA GLY A 224 -15.96 -1.03 -15.66
C GLY A 224 -16.96 -2.17 -15.85
N TYR A 225 -18.15 -1.88 -16.40
CA TYR A 225 -19.14 -2.89 -16.73
C TYR A 225 -18.62 -3.90 -17.76
N GLY A 226 -17.89 -3.43 -18.78
CA GLY A 226 -17.19 -4.27 -19.75
C GLY A 226 -16.20 -5.23 -19.08
N MET A 227 -15.39 -4.75 -18.14
CA MET A 227 -14.48 -5.61 -17.36
C MET A 227 -15.22 -6.68 -16.55
N VAL A 228 -16.37 -6.33 -15.97
CA VAL A 228 -17.22 -7.30 -15.24
C VAL A 228 -17.76 -8.39 -16.17
N LEU A 229 -18.24 -8.02 -17.36
CA LEU A 229 -18.71 -8.98 -18.36
C LEU A 229 -17.58 -9.92 -18.81
N ALA A 230 -16.39 -9.37 -19.06
CA ALA A 230 -15.22 -10.15 -19.44
C ALA A 230 -14.83 -11.15 -18.34
N ILE A 231 -14.75 -10.72 -17.07
CA ILE A 231 -14.44 -11.63 -15.94
C ILE A 231 -15.51 -12.73 -15.82
N LYS A 232 -16.79 -12.39 -15.92
CA LYS A 232 -17.87 -13.39 -15.86
C LYS A 232 -17.69 -14.44 -16.94
N GLN A 233 -17.47 -14.01 -18.19
CA GLN A 233 -17.27 -14.92 -19.31
C GLN A 233 -16.05 -15.84 -19.11
N LEU A 234 -14.91 -15.27 -18.69
CA LEU A 234 -13.69 -16.05 -18.43
C LEU A 234 -13.90 -17.07 -17.31
N ARG A 235 -14.54 -16.67 -16.22
CA ARG A 235 -14.83 -17.58 -15.09
C ARG A 235 -15.81 -18.68 -15.46
N SER A 236 -16.87 -18.37 -16.21
CA SER A 236 -17.81 -19.38 -16.72
C SER A 236 -17.14 -20.39 -17.66
N LYS A 237 -16.20 -19.92 -18.50
CA LYS A 237 -15.42 -20.82 -19.37
C LYS A 237 -14.51 -21.75 -18.57
N ILE A 238 -13.82 -21.23 -17.55
CA ILE A 238 -13.00 -22.05 -16.65
C ILE A 238 -13.87 -23.08 -15.93
N GLU A 239 -15.02 -22.67 -15.39
CA GLU A 239 -15.94 -23.59 -14.72
C GLU A 239 -16.42 -24.70 -15.66
N ALA A 240 -16.78 -24.38 -16.91
CA ALA A 240 -17.18 -25.37 -17.90
C ALA A 240 -16.08 -26.42 -18.14
N TYR A 241 -14.84 -25.99 -18.32
CA TYR A 241 -13.70 -26.92 -18.47
C TYR A 241 -13.44 -27.75 -17.21
N MET A 242 -13.57 -27.18 -16.02
CA MET A 242 -13.40 -27.93 -14.77
C MET A 242 -14.49 -28.99 -14.59
N ARG A 243 -15.73 -28.71 -15.02
CA ARG A 243 -16.84 -29.67 -15.02
C ARG A 243 -16.60 -30.81 -16.02
N GLU A 244 -16.13 -30.48 -17.22
CA GLU A 244 -15.76 -31.48 -18.24
C GLU A 244 -14.66 -32.40 -17.72
N LEU A 245 -13.55 -31.84 -17.22
CA LEU A 245 -12.43 -32.59 -16.66
C LEU A 245 -12.86 -33.51 -15.51
N SER A 246 -13.74 -33.03 -14.62
CA SER A 246 -14.25 -33.82 -13.49
C SER A 246 -15.04 -35.06 -13.96
N GLY A 247 -15.69 -34.98 -15.12
CA GLY A 247 -16.42 -36.09 -15.75
C GLY A 247 -15.53 -37.09 -16.49
N MET A 248 -14.30 -36.72 -16.85
CA MET A 248 -13.37 -37.61 -17.57
C MET A 248 -12.74 -38.65 -16.64
N ASN A 249 -12.23 -39.76 -17.19
CA ASN A 249 -11.47 -40.75 -16.42
C ASN A 249 -10.02 -40.28 -16.16
N ILE A 250 -9.88 -39.23 -15.35
CA ILE A 250 -8.59 -38.70 -14.87
C ILE A 250 -8.30 -39.13 -13.43
N ASP A 251 -7.05 -38.95 -12.99
CA ASP A 251 -6.61 -39.26 -11.63
C ASP A 251 -7.59 -38.69 -10.58
N PRO A 252 -8.13 -39.53 -9.67
CA PRO A 252 -9.04 -39.09 -8.61
C PRO A 252 -8.48 -37.96 -7.73
N LEU A 253 -7.16 -37.81 -7.59
CA LEU A 253 -6.53 -36.68 -6.89
C LEU A 253 -6.74 -35.36 -7.62
N ALA A 254 -6.79 -35.37 -8.96
CA ALA A 254 -7.05 -34.18 -9.78
C ALA A 254 -8.52 -33.72 -9.75
N LYS A 255 -9.42 -34.54 -9.20
CA LYS A 255 -10.86 -34.23 -9.05
C LYS A 255 -11.24 -33.70 -7.67
N ARG A 256 -10.30 -33.64 -6.72
CA ARG A 256 -10.57 -33.13 -5.37
C ARG A 256 -10.68 -31.59 -5.40
N PRO A 257 -11.64 -30.99 -4.66
CA PRO A 257 -11.82 -29.54 -4.60
C PRO A 257 -10.68 -28.82 -3.87
#